data_AF-A0A1B6H5M3-F1
#
_entry.id   AF-A0A1B6H5M3-F1
#
_cell.length_a   1.000
_cell.length_b   1.000
_cell.length_c   1.000
_cell.angle_alpha   90.00
_cell.angle_beta   90.00
_cell.angle_gamma   90.00
#
_symmetry.space_group_name_H-M   'P 1'
#
loop_
_entity.id
_entity.type
_entity.pdbx_description
1 polymer ?
#
loop_
_entity_poly.entity_id
_entity_poly.type
_entity_poly.pdbx_seq_one_letter_code
_entity_poly.pdbx_strand_id
1 'polypeptide(L)'
;FNAAHELVHNQSDQSFPRLGQMIMDYDPPLKKLSEEFVPHAKLLYSALISLWPIYISHNLSADKWRSDQKLSLVGNPGQLLKPSQTETISCEYLALESMERWIIFGFMLCHQALQQEQPNKLWLSALENSWVVALFRDEVI
;
A
#
# COMPACT_ATOMS: atom_id res chain seq x y z
N PHE A 1 -29.69 -17.41 2.01
CA PHE A 1 -30.11 -16.83 3.31
C PHE A 1 -31.39 -16.01 3.18
N ASN A 2 -31.41 -14.87 2.48
CA ASN A 2 -32.58 -13.98 2.43
C ASN A 2 -33.89 -14.67 2.01
N ALA A 3 -33.87 -15.51 0.97
CA ALA A 3 -35.05 -16.27 0.56
C ALA A 3 -35.63 -17.15 1.71
N ALA A 4 -34.79 -17.76 2.53
CA ALA A 4 -35.24 -18.52 3.71
C ALA A 4 -35.76 -17.59 4.82
N HIS A 5 -35.12 -16.44 5.04
CA HIS A 5 -35.59 -15.43 5.99
C HIS A 5 -36.98 -14.90 5.62
N GLU A 6 -37.20 -14.61 4.34
CA GLU A 6 -38.47 -14.15 3.81
C GLU A 6 -39.59 -15.18 3.96
N LEU A 7 -39.29 -16.45 3.72
CA LEU A 7 -40.26 -17.54 3.93
C LEU A 7 -40.67 -17.72 5.40
N VAL A 8 -39.78 -17.43 6.36
CA VAL A 8 -40.06 -17.56 7.80
C VAL A 8 -40.74 -16.32 8.37
N HIS A 9 -40.35 -15.12 7.92
CA HIS A 9 -40.77 -13.85 8.52
C HIS A 9 -41.77 -13.06 7.65
N ASN A 10 -42.12 -13.57 6.46
CA ASN A 10 -42.93 -12.88 5.44
C ASN A 10 -42.39 -11.50 5.03
N GLN A 11 -41.10 -11.27 5.24
CA GLN A 11 -40.40 -10.05 4.87
C GLN A 11 -38.92 -10.34 4.59
N SER A 12 -38.36 -9.66 3.60
CA SER A 12 -36.91 -9.69 3.35
C SER A 12 -36.13 -9.13 4.54
N ASP A 13 -34.89 -9.60 4.69
CA ASP A 13 -33.95 -8.99 5.64
C ASP A 13 -33.72 -7.51 5.28
N GLN A 14 -33.76 -6.63 6.29
CA GLN A 14 -33.69 -5.18 6.06
C GLN A 14 -32.38 -4.74 5.40
N SER A 15 -31.29 -5.48 5.60
CA SER A 15 -29.98 -5.17 5.05
C SER A 15 -29.79 -5.77 3.65
N PHE A 16 -30.61 -6.74 3.25
CA PHE A 16 -30.43 -7.49 2.01
C PHE A 16 -30.40 -6.61 0.75
N PRO A 17 -31.31 -5.62 0.55
CA PRO A 17 -31.25 -4.78 -0.64
C PRO A 17 -29.93 -4.02 -0.76
N ARG A 18 -29.43 -3.46 0.36
CA ARG A 18 -28.16 -2.73 0.39
C ARG A 18 -26.96 -3.65 0.19
N LEU A 19 -26.97 -4.82 0.82
CA LEU A 19 -25.89 -5.80 0.69
C LEU A 19 -25.80 -6.34 -0.74
N GLY A 20 -26.94 -6.67 -1.36
CA GLY A 20 -27.00 -7.12 -2.75
C GLY A 20 -26.48 -6.07 -3.71
N GLN A 21 -26.89 -4.79 -3.53
CA GLN A 21 -26.39 -3.70 -4.34
C GLN A 21 -24.87 -3.51 -4.18
N MET A 22 -24.34 -3.58 -2.95
CA MET A 22 -22.90 -3.49 -2.70
C MET A 22 -22.13 -4.61 -3.42
N ILE A 23 -22.60 -5.86 -3.37
CA ILE A 23 -21.91 -6.96 -4.07
C ILE A 23 -21.86 -6.70 -5.58
N MET A 24 -22.95 -6.21 -6.18
CA MET A 24 -23.01 -5.92 -7.61
C MET A 24 -22.16 -4.69 -8.00
N ASP A 25 -22.17 -3.64 -7.18
CA ASP A 25 -21.46 -2.40 -7.47
C ASP A 25 -19.93 -2.55 -7.41
N TYR A 26 -19.43 -3.43 -6.54
CA TYR A 26 -18.01 -3.68 -6.33
C TYR A 26 -17.48 -4.90 -7.12
N ASP A 27 -18.15 -5.31 -8.21
CA ASP A 27 -17.65 -6.35 -9.11
C ASP A 27 -17.34 -5.77 -10.52
N PRO A 28 -16.05 -5.54 -10.88
CA PRO A 28 -14.83 -5.75 -10.10
C PRO A 28 -14.51 -4.58 -9.14
N PRO A 29 -13.88 -4.85 -7.97
CA PRO A 29 -13.82 -3.88 -6.86
C PRO A 29 -12.93 -2.67 -7.15
N LEU A 30 -11.77 -2.88 -7.78
CA LEU A 30 -10.82 -1.79 -8.06
C LEU A 30 -11.41 -0.74 -8.99
N LYS A 31 -12.26 -1.13 -9.94
CA LYS A 31 -12.89 -0.18 -10.86
C LYS A 31 -13.79 0.77 -10.08
N LYS A 32 -14.73 0.25 -9.31
CA LYS A 32 -15.65 1.05 -8.49
C LYS A 32 -14.90 1.91 -7.48
N LEU A 33 -13.90 1.35 -6.81
CA LEU A 33 -13.09 2.08 -5.84
C LEU A 33 -12.33 3.24 -6.49
N SER A 34 -11.76 3.07 -7.69
CA SER A 34 -11.06 4.16 -8.39
C SER A 34 -11.99 5.34 -8.73
N GLU A 35 -13.24 5.05 -9.11
CA GLU A 35 -14.27 6.06 -9.36
C GLU A 35 -14.68 6.80 -8.06
N GLU A 36 -14.84 6.06 -6.96
CA GLU A 36 -15.18 6.62 -5.64
C GLU A 36 -14.04 7.42 -5.00
N PHE A 37 -12.78 7.11 -5.35
CA PHE A 37 -11.60 7.77 -4.81
C PHE A 37 -11.22 9.09 -5.50
N VAL A 38 -11.88 9.46 -6.61
CA VAL A 38 -11.67 10.74 -7.30
C VAL A 38 -11.66 11.95 -6.35
N PRO A 39 -12.64 12.17 -5.44
CA PRO A 39 -12.60 13.28 -4.48
C PRO A 39 -11.44 13.21 -3.48
N HIS A 40 -10.86 12.04 -3.26
CA HIS A 40 -9.76 11.80 -2.32
C HIS A 40 -8.37 11.82 -2.99
N ALA A 41 -8.32 11.86 -4.32
CA ALA A 41 -7.11 11.67 -5.11
C ALA A 41 -5.97 12.64 -4.72
N LYS A 42 -6.29 13.91 -4.41
CA LYS A 42 -5.28 14.90 -4.01
C LYS A 42 -4.62 14.54 -2.68
N LEU A 43 -5.40 14.15 -1.69
CA LEU A 43 -4.89 13.77 -0.36
C LEU A 43 -4.07 12.48 -0.46
N LEU A 44 -4.61 11.48 -1.16
CA LEU A 44 -3.94 10.21 -1.38
C LEU A 44 -2.61 10.41 -2.12
N TYR A 45 -2.60 11.20 -3.18
CA TYR A 45 -1.39 11.58 -3.92
C TYR A 45 -0.31 12.17 -3.00
N SER A 46 -0.66 13.15 -2.17
CA SER A 46 0.30 13.77 -1.25
C SER A 46 0.88 12.77 -0.25
N ALA A 47 0.06 11.83 0.25
CA ALA A 47 0.51 10.79 1.15
C ALA A 47 1.40 9.74 0.45
N LEU A 48 1.10 9.37 -0.80
CA LEU A 48 1.93 8.42 -1.55
C LEU A 48 3.29 9.01 -1.92
N ILE A 49 3.32 10.28 -2.31
CA ILE A 49 4.57 10.95 -2.68
C ILE A 49 5.49 11.19 -1.48
N SER A 50 4.94 11.36 -0.27
CA SER A 50 5.77 11.45 0.94
C SER A 50 6.52 10.15 1.24
N LEU A 51 6.10 9.00 0.69
CA LEU A 51 6.82 7.73 0.79
C LEU A 51 8.07 7.68 -0.10
N TRP A 52 8.17 8.51 -1.14
CA TRP A 52 9.28 8.49 -2.10
C TRP A 52 10.67 8.44 -1.45
N PRO A 53 11.06 9.41 -0.58
CA PRO A 53 12.41 9.42 -0.01
C PRO A 53 12.68 8.21 0.92
N ILE A 54 11.65 7.69 1.59
CA ILE A 54 11.75 6.54 2.48
C ILE A 54 11.86 5.25 1.66
N TYR A 55 10.98 5.05 0.68
CA TYR A 55 10.90 3.82 -0.10
C TYR A 55 12.17 3.59 -0.90
N ILE A 56 12.66 4.62 -1.62
CA ILE A 56 13.85 4.49 -2.45
C ILE A 56 15.12 4.25 -1.61
N SER A 57 15.19 4.81 -0.40
CA SER A 57 16.36 4.61 0.47
C SER A 57 16.34 3.27 1.22
N HIS A 58 15.17 2.63 1.33
CA HIS A 58 15.01 1.32 1.98
C HIS A 58 15.04 0.17 0.97
N ASN A 59 14.48 0.39 -0.23
CA ASN A 59 14.48 -0.57 -1.33
C ASN A 59 15.80 -0.53 -2.11
N LEU A 60 16.88 -0.97 -1.46
CA LEU A 60 18.23 -0.99 -2.03
C LEU A 60 18.73 -2.42 -2.22
N SER A 61 19.60 -2.60 -3.21
CA SER A 61 20.24 -3.89 -3.46
C SER A 61 21.24 -4.26 -2.35
N ALA A 62 21.51 -5.56 -2.23
CA ALA A 62 22.50 -6.07 -1.28
C ALA A 62 23.91 -5.49 -1.52
N ASP A 63 24.29 -5.21 -2.77
CA ASP A 63 25.58 -4.57 -3.09
C ASP A 63 25.66 -3.15 -2.54
N LYS A 64 24.55 -2.40 -2.65
CA LYS A 64 24.48 -1.05 -2.09
C LYS A 64 24.52 -1.07 -0.57
N TRP A 65 23.83 -2.01 0.08
CA TRP A 65 23.91 -2.20 1.53
C TRP A 65 25.33 -2.49 2.01
N ARG A 66 26.09 -3.31 1.26
CA ARG A 66 27.50 -3.60 1.55
C ARG A 66 28.38 -2.37 1.39
N SER A 67 28.20 -1.61 0.30
CA SER A 67 28.93 -0.35 0.08
C SER A 67 28.68 0.68 1.18
N ASP A 68 27.45 0.75 1.68
CA ASP A 68 27.03 1.72 2.71
C ASP A 68 27.32 1.21 4.13
N GLN A 69 27.86 -0.01 4.29
CA GLN A 69 28.08 -0.68 5.57
C GLN A 69 26.82 -0.66 6.46
N LYS A 70 25.64 -0.86 5.86
CA LYS A 70 24.36 -0.84 6.57
C LYS A 70 24.40 -1.82 7.76
N LEU A 71 23.91 -1.35 8.91
CA LEU A 71 23.88 -2.09 10.18
C LEU A 71 25.27 -2.44 10.77
N SER A 72 26.37 -1.91 10.22
CA SER A 72 27.71 -2.11 10.79
C SER A 72 27.90 -1.29 12.06
N LEU A 73 28.11 -1.99 13.19
CA LEU A 73 28.46 -1.35 14.47
C LEU A 73 29.97 -1.07 14.60
N VAL A 74 30.79 -1.79 13.82
CA VAL A 74 32.26 -1.74 13.89
C VAL A 74 32.90 -1.02 12.70
N GLY A 75 32.11 -0.62 11.70
CA GLY A 75 32.59 0.13 10.53
C GLY A 75 33.18 1.50 10.89
N ASN A 76 32.70 2.09 11.99
CA ASN A 76 33.27 3.30 12.57
C ASN A 76 33.30 3.21 14.11
N PRO A 77 34.39 2.67 14.71
CA PRO A 77 34.49 2.50 16.16
C PRO A 77 34.31 3.80 16.96
N GLY A 78 34.60 4.96 16.37
CA GLY A 78 34.43 6.27 17.01
C GLY A 78 32.96 6.68 17.21
N GLN A 79 32.01 5.95 16.63
CA GLN A 79 30.57 6.16 16.80
C GLN A 79 29.90 5.12 17.70
N LEU A 80 30.61 4.12 18.21
CA LEU A 80 30.01 2.99 18.95
C LEU A 80 29.20 3.43 20.19
N LEU A 81 29.65 4.49 20.87
CA LEU A 81 28.98 5.02 22.07
C LEU A 81 27.92 6.08 21.74
N LYS A 82 27.73 6.42 20.46
CA LYS A 82 26.75 7.43 20.03
C LYS A 82 25.44 6.74 19.67
N PRO A 83 24.28 7.28 20.11
CA PRO A 83 23.00 6.74 19.71
C PRO A 83 22.79 6.94 18.20
N SER A 84 22.33 5.89 17.51
CA SER A 84 21.84 6.03 16.14
C SER A 84 20.50 6.73 16.17
N GLN A 85 20.39 7.90 15.54
CA GLN A 85 19.20 8.72 15.55
C GLN A 85 18.91 9.25 14.15
N THR A 86 17.63 9.28 13.80
CA THR A 86 17.10 9.94 12.60
C THR A 86 15.84 10.69 12.99
N GLU A 87 15.50 11.75 12.24
CA GLU A 87 14.27 12.51 12.48
C GLU A 87 13.00 11.70 12.19
N THR A 88 13.15 10.62 11.42
CA THR A 88 12.08 9.72 10.97
C THR A 88 12.28 8.31 11.50
N ILE A 89 12.57 8.15 12.81
CA ILE A 89 12.89 6.85 13.41
C ILE A 89 11.82 5.78 13.14
N SER A 90 10.53 6.16 13.11
CA SER A 90 9.42 5.24 12.81
C SER A 90 9.43 4.71 11.39
N CYS A 91 10.06 5.42 10.45
CA CYS A 91 10.18 4.98 9.07
C CYS A 91 11.28 3.91 8.92
N GLU A 92 12.36 3.97 9.72
CA GLU A 92 13.53 3.08 9.60
C GLU A 92 13.17 1.58 9.71
N TYR A 93 12.13 1.25 10.47
CA TYR A 93 11.64 -0.11 10.69
C TYR A 93 10.24 -0.35 10.10
N LEU A 94 9.74 0.58 9.28
CA LEU A 94 8.50 0.39 8.56
C LEU A 94 8.69 -0.75 7.54
N ALA A 95 7.79 -1.73 7.57
CA ALA A 95 7.86 -2.88 6.69
C ALA A 95 7.77 -2.47 5.22
N LEU A 96 8.73 -2.90 4.41
CA LEU A 96 8.80 -2.57 2.99
C LEU A 96 7.56 -3.08 2.24
N GLU A 97 7.10 -4.30 2.56
CA GLU A 97 5.88 -4.91 2.01
C GLU A 97 4.62 -4.05 2.26
N SER A 98 4.51 -3.43 3.45
CA SER A 98 3.41 -2.52 3.76
C SER A 98 3.47 -1.27 2.87
N MET A 99 4.66 -0.71 2.66
CA MET A 99 4.85 0.45 1.78
C MET A 99 4.54 0.11 0.33
N GLU A 100 4.98 -1.05 -0.16
CA GLU A 100 4.67 -1.55 -1.51
C GLU A 100 3.17 -1.65 -1.72
N ARG A 101 2.44 -2.27 -0.78
CA ARG A 101 0.99 -2.36 -0.83
C ARG A 101 0.33 -0.98 -0.89
N TRP A 102 0.79 -0.03 -0.08
CA TRP A 102 0.26 1.34 -0.11
C TRP A 102 0.52 2.02 -1.46
N ILE A 103 1.73 1.89 -2.00
CA ILE A 103 2.12 2.44 -3.30
C ILE A 103 1.30 1.81 -4.44
N ILE A 104 1.24 0.48 -4.49
CA ILE A 104 0.56 -0.27 -5.55
C ILE A 104 -0.94 0.01 -5.54
N PHE A 105 -1.63 -0.25 -4.43
CA PHE A 105 -3.08 -0.04 -4.35
C PHE A 105 -3.44 1.45 -4.37
N GLY A 106 -2.67 2.30 -3.71
CA GLY A 106 -2.91 3.74 -3.68
C GLY A 106 -2.87 4.36 -5.08
N PHE A 107 -1.85 4.05 -5.89
CA PHE A 107 -1.79 4.56 -7.25
C PHE A 107 -2.80 3.89 -8.19
N MET A 108 -3.28 2.67 -7.93
CA MET A 108 -4.43 2.14 -8.67
C MET A 108 -5.71 2.94 -8.41
N LEU A 109 -5.90 3.45 -7.19
CA LEU A 109 -7.05 4.29 -6.83
C LEU A 109 -6.96 5.72 -7.39
N CYS A 110 -5.76 6.29 -7.48
CA CYS A 110 -5.53 7.62 -8.07
C CYS A 110 -4.67 7.56 -9.34
N HIS A 111 -5.00 6.64 -10.26
CA HIS A 111 -4.21 6.29 -11.44
C HIS A 111 -3.86 7.46 -12.37
N GLN A 112 -4.65 8.54 -12.36
CA GLN A 112 -4.32 9.75 -13.14
C GLN A 112 -3.00 10.39 -12.72
N ALA A 113 -2.55 10.20 -11.48
CA ALA A 113 -1.25 10.67 -11.01
C ALA A 113 -0.07 9.99 -11.74
N LEU A 114 -0.26 8.77 -12.26
CA LEU A 114 0.77 8.00 -12.97
C LEU A 114 1.14 8.59 -14.34
N GLN A 115 0.40 9.61 -14.81
CA GLN A 115 0.81 10.39 -15.99
C GLN A 115 2.06 11.25 -15.71
N GLN A 116 2.37 11.51 -14.43
CA GLN A 116 3.57 12.23 -14.04
C GLN A 116 4.74 11.26 -13.81
N GLU A 117 5.95 11.70 -14.15
CA GLU A 117 7.14 10.84 -14.13
C GLU A 117 7.51 10.32 -12.73
N GLN A 118 7.47 11.19 -11.71
CA GLN A 118 7.85 10.80 -10.35
C GLN A 118 6.89 9.73 -9.77
N PRO A 119 5.55 9.92 -9.71
CA PRO A 119 4.63 8.86 -9.29
C PRO A 119 4.79 7.56 -10.08
N ASN A 120 4.99 7.66 -11.40
CA ASN A 120 5.16 6.51 -12.26
C ASN A 120 6.39 5.69 -11.88
N LYS A 121 7.54 6.34 -11.67
CA LYS A 121 8.78 5.68 -11.21
C LYS A 121 8.62 5.00 -9.86
N LEU A 122 7.87 5.61 -8.93
CA LEU A 122 7.65 5.03 -7.59
C LEU A 122 6.85 3.75 -7.72
N TRP A 123 5.79 3.80 -8.51
CA TRP A 123 4.89 2.69 -8.74
C TRP A 123 5.60 1.54 -9.46
N LEU A 124 6.37 1.81 -10.51
CA LEU A 124 7.18 0.80 -11.20
C LEU A 124 8.20 0.14 -10.26
N SER A 125 8.90 0.93 -9.44
CA SER A 125 9.85 0.38 -8.46
C SER A 125 9.19 -0.52 -7.41
N ALA A 126 7.91 -0.32 -7.09
CA ALA A 126 7.14 -1.23 -6.24
C ALA A 126 6.71 -2.50 -6.98
N LEU A 127 6.27 -2.36 -8.22
CA LEU A 127 5.87 -3.50 -9.06
C LEU A 127 7.03 -4.42 -9.44
N GLU A 128 8.24 -3.89 -9.57
CA GLU A 128 9.44 -4.67 -9.90
C GLU A 128 9.95 -5.52 -8.73
N ASN A 129 9.59 -5.18 -7.48
CA ASN A 129 10.13 -5.86 -6.30
C ASN A 129 9.40 -7.19 -5.96
N SER A 130 8.13 -7.30 -6.34
CA SER A 130 7.25 -8.40 -5.93
C SER A 130 6.41 -8.90 -7.10
N TRP A 131 6.38 -10.22 -7.32
CA TRP A 131 5.50 -10.83 -8.35
C TRP A 131 4.05 -10.95 -7.94
N VAL A 132 3.79 -11.04 -6.64
CA VAL A 132 2.45 -11.16 -6.06
C VAL A 132 2.38 -10.31 -4.80
N VAL A 133 1.19 -9.85 -4.47
CA VAL A 133 0.93 -9.03 -3.28
C VAL A 133 -0.04 -9.75 -2.36
N ALA A 134 0.35 -9.97 -1.10
CA ALA A 134 -0.53 -10.56 -0.10
C ALA A 134 -1.66 -9.59 0.26
N LEU A 135 -2.90 -10.00 -0.04
CA LEU A 135 -4.11 -9.29 0.39
C LEU A 135 -4.34 -9.52 1.89
N PHE A 136 -4.40 -10.80 2.27
CA PHE A 136 -4.62 -11.22 3.64
C PHE A 136 -4.10 -12.63 3.83
N ARG A 137 -3.06 -12.79 4.66
CA ARG A 137 -2.39 -14.06 4.93
C ARG A 137 -1.83 -14.67 3.65
N ASP A 138 -2.41 -15.77 3.19
CA ASP A 138 -2.02 -16.57 2.02
C ASP A 138 -2.78 -16.20 0.75
N GLU A 139 -3.82 -15.36 0.86
CA GLU A 139 -4.54 -14.81 -0.31
C GLU A 139 -3.69 -13.75 -1.00
N VAL A 140 -3.38 -13.97 -2.28
CA VAL A 140 -2.50 -13.11 -3.08
C VAL A 140 -3.17 -12.64 -4.38
N ILE A 141 -2.75 -11.48 -4.90
CA ILE A 141 -3.03 -11.01 -6.27
C ILE A 141 -1.71 -10.93 -7.04
#